data_AF-A0A7Y4WNC7-F1
#
_entry.id   AF-A0A7Y4WNC7-F1
#
_cell.length_a   1.000
_cell.length_b   1.000
_cell.length_c   1.000
_cell.angle_alpha   90.00
_cell.angle_beta   90.00
_cell.angle_gamma   90.00
#
_symmetry.space_group_name_H-M   'P 1'
#
loop_
_entity.id
_entity.type
_entity.pdbx_description
1 polymer ?
#
loop_
_entity_poly.entity_id
_entity_poly.type
_entity_poly.pdbx_seq_one_letter_code
_entity_poly.pdbx_strand_id
1 'polypeptide(L)'
;MKKTTLIYFFLMIFSVQVVIVSCSGDDDDQGLTELIATDETFANFSSFQLHTTRFGADPSLGPAHGGNDATAQRKIYFKDNVAPVNGKYPIGAVIVKHSTNTAGTLNEITAMVKRGNNFDASGNDWEYFMLTPEGKIAKDQNGNLLRGGESLLGGACKSCHGKAAKDFIFTK
;
A
#
# COMPACT_ATOMS: atom_id res chain seq x y z
N MET A 1 -62.74 -32.70 -54.60
CA MET A 1 -63.58 -31.94 -53.63
C MET A 1 -63.72 -32.75 -52.35
N LYS A 2 -63.11 -32.29 -51.26
CA LYS A 2 -63.61 -32.30 -49.86
C LYS A 2 -62.42 -32.01 -48.93
N LYS A 3 -62.70 -31.11 -47.99
CA LYS A 3 -61.81 -30.52 -46.99
C LYS A 3 -61.48 -31.55 -45.90
N THR A 4 -60.29 -31.49 -45.35
CA THR A 4 -60.06 -31.75 -43.91
C THR A 4 -58.80 -31.03 -43.45
N THR A 5 -59.03 -29.95 -42.71
CA THR A 5 -58.10 -29.32 -41.79
C THR A 5 -57.76 -30.30 -40.66
N LEU A 6 -56.48 -30.49 -40.34
CA LEU A 6 -56.08 -30.96 -39.01
C LEU A 6 -54.84 -30.21 -38.55
N ILE A 7 -55.08 -29.34 -37.58
CA ILE A 7 -54.11 -28.52 -36.84
C ILE A 7 -53.34 -29.46 -35.91
N TYR A 8 -52.01 -29.53 -36.06
CA TYR A 8 -51.14 -30.03 -35.00
C TYR A 8 -50.38 -28.86 -34.38
N PHE A 9 -50.88 -28.49 -33.21
CA PHE A 9 -50.33 -27.53 -32.28
C PHE A 9 -49.12 -28.18 -31.59
N PHE A 10 -47.91 -27.94 -32.10
CA PHE A 10 -46.70 -28.35 -31.37
C PHE A 10 -46.25 -27.18 -30.50
N LEU A 11 -46.83 -27.13 -29.29
CA LEU A 11 -46.43 -26.19 -28.25
C LEU A 11 -45.04 -26.61 -27.75
N MET A 12 -43.98 -25.95 -28.25
CA MET A 12 -42.66 -26.01 -27.62
C MET A 12 -42.77 -25.32 -26.26
N ILE A 13 -42.91 -26.11 -25.20
CA ILE A 13 -42.72 -25.64 -23.83
C ILE A 13 -41.22 -25.39 -23.69
N PHE A 14 -40.81 -24.14 -23.89
CA PHE A 14 -39.50 -23.67 -23.48
C PHE A 14 -39.55 -23.57 -21.95
N SER A 15 -38.99 -24.58 -21.28
CA SER A 15 -38.78 -24.58 -19.84
C SER A 15 -37.81 -23.46 -19.50
N VAL A 16 -38.36 -22.31 -19.08
CA VAL A 16 -37.62 -21.27 -18.39
C VAL A 16 -37.17 -21.87 -17.07
N GLN A 17 -35.95 -22.39 -17.04
CA GLN A 17 -35.28 -22.67 -15.79
C GLN A 17 -34.93 -21.32 -15.17
N VAL A 18 -35.82 -20.87 -14.30
CA VAL A 18 -35.49 -19.87 -13.27
C VAL A 18 -34.46 -20.56 -12.39
N VAL A 19 -33.18 -20.39 -12.72
CA VAL A 19 -32.12 -20.53 -11.73
C VAL A 19 -32.34 -19.43 -10.72
N ILE A 20 -33.11 -19.77 -9.69
CA ILE A 20 -33.04 -19.12 -8.39
C ILE A 20 -31.59 -19.21 -7.94
N VAL A 21 -30.83 -18.17 -8.27
CA VAL A 21 -29.64 -17.81 -7.50
C VAL A 21 -30.17 -17.55 -6.10
N SER A 22 -30.10 -18.58 -5.25
CA SER A 22 -30.11 -18.42 -3.82
C SER A 22 -28.83 -17.67 -3.49
N CYS A 23 -28.87 -16.34 -3.54
CA CYS A 23 -28.03 -15.55 -2.66
C CYS A 23 -28.51 -15.90 -1.25
N SER A 24 -27.91 -16.93 -0.65
CA SER A 24 -27.84 -16.96 0.81
C SER A 24 -27.22 -15.63 1.19
N GLY A 25 -27.98 -14.82 1.93
CA GLY A 25 -27.44 -13.69 2.65
C GLY A 25 -26.45 -14.26 3.64
N ASP A 26 -25.22 -14.42 3.18
CA ASP A 26 -24.08 -14.60 4.06
C ASP A 26 -23.70 -13.19 4.48
N ASP A 27 -23.87 -12.95 5.77
CA ASP A 27 -23.49 -11.74 6.46
C ASP A 27 -22.15 -11.22 5.91
N ASP A 28 -22.19 -10.00 5.38
CA ASP A 28 -21.01 -9.17 5.11
C ASP A 28 -20.32 -8.86 6.46
N ASP A 29 -19.72 -9.89 7.08
CA ASP A 29 -18.55 -9.70 7.90
C ASP A 29 -17.46 -9.28 6.89
N GLN A 30 -17.45 -7.99 6.54
CA GLN A 30 -16.40 -7.33 5.78
C GLN A 30 -15.13 -7.44 6.63
N GLY A 31 -14.54 -8.63 6.66
CA GLY A 31 -13.33 -8.95 7.39
C GLY A 31 -12.34 -7.85 7.07
N LEU A 32 -11.87 -7.16 8.10
CA LEU A 32 -10.99 -6.02 7.94
C LEU A 32 -9.85 -6.41 7.00
N THR A 33 -9.75 -5.74 5.85
CA THR A 33 -8.72 -6.05 4.86
C THR A 33 -7.34 -5.79 5.47
N GLU A 34 -6.41 -6.74 5.31
CA GLU A 34 -5.03 -6.62 5.82
C GLU A 34 -4.01 -6.91 4.72
N LEU A 35 -2.95 -6.10 4.65
CA LEU A 35 -1.71 -6.41 3.94
C LEU A 35 -0.54 -6.50 4.93
N ILE A 36 -0.03 -7.72 5.15
CA ILE A 36 1.22 -7.93 5.88
C ILE A 36 2.37 -7.89 4.87
N ALA A 37 3.16 -6.81 4.90
CA ALA A 37 4.30 -6.69 4.00
C ALA A 37 5.36 -7.78 4.25
N THR A 38 5.99 -8.25 3.17
CA THR A 38 7.14 -9.18 3.16
C THR A 38 8.27 -8.58 2.31
N ASP A 39 9.40 -9.26 2.20
CA ASP A 39 10.50 -8.82 1.31
C ASP A 39 10.01 -8.63 -0.14
N GLU A 40 9.10 -9.48 -0.60
CA GLU A 40 8.50 -9.40 -1.94
C GLU A 40 7.66 -8.13 -2.15
N THR A 41 7.17 -7.51 -1.07
CA THR A 41 6.40 -6.26 -1.16
C THR A 41 7.24 -5.11 -1.71
N PHE A 42 8.56 -5.14 -1.44
CA PHE A 42 9.52 -4.10 -1.79
C PHE A 42 10.52 -4.56 -2.86
N ALA A 43 10.40 -5.79 -3.34
CA ALA A 43 11.27 -6.33 -4.38
C ALA A 43 11.26 -5.42 -5.61
N ASN A 44 12.46 -5.06 -6.08
CA ASN A 44 12.66 -4.13 -7.21
C ASN A 44 11.95 -2.77 -7.02
N PHE A 45 11.87 -2.23 -5.80
CA PHE A 45 11.20 -0.93 -5.56
C PHE A 45 11.66 0.21 -6.47
N SER A 46 12.90 0.15 -7.00
CA SER A 46 13.44 1.13 -7.94
C SER A 46 12.72 1.15 -9.29
N SER A 47 11.93 0.12 -9.62
CA SER A 47 11.05 0.05 -10.79
C SER A 47 9.63 0.58 -10.51
N PHE A 48 9.28 0.86 -9.25
CA PHE A 48 8.02 1.49 -8.92
C PHE A 48 7.97 2.91 -9.52
N GLN A 49 6.77 3.50 -9.58
CA GLN A 49 6.62 4.83 -10.15
C GLN A 49 7.36 5.86 -9.29
N LEU A 50 8.41 6.47 -9.84
CA LEU A 50 9.04 7.63 -9.22
C LEU A 50 8.03 8.79 -9.21
N HIS A 51 7.68 9.26 -8.03
CA HIS A 51 6.78 10.40 -7.85
C HIS A 51 7.56 11.72 -7.86
N THR A 52 8.65 11.80 -7.09
CA THR A 52 9.47 13.01 -7.03
C THR A 52 10.89 12.72 -6.56
N THR A 53 11.79 13.65 -6.84
CA THR A 53 13.14 13.69 -6.26
C THR A 53 13.32 15.02 -5.53
N ARG A 54 13.79 14.96 -4.28
CA ARG A 54 14.17 16.12 -3.48
C ARG A 54 15.68 16.16 -3.32
N PHE A 55 16.25 17.36 -3.31
CA PHE A 55 17.69 17.58 -3.22
C PHE A 55 18.04 18.49 -2.06
N GLY A 56 19.25 18.32 -1.53
CA GLY A 56 19.83 19.17 -0.51
C GLY A 56 19.28 18.95 0.89
N ALA A 57 19.62 19.86 1.80
CA ALA A 57 19.13 19.81 3.16
C ALA A 57 17.64 20.17 3.23
N ASP A 58 16.94 19.58 4.20
CA ASP A 58 15.54 19.86 4.52
C ASP A 58 15.42 20.01 6.05
N PRO A 59 15.34 21.25 6.56
CA PRO A 59 15.24 21.51 8.00
C PRO A 59 14.04 20.83 8.67
N SER A 60 12.97 20.54 7.93
CA SER A 60 11.78 19.88 8.49
C SER A 60 12.02 18.41 8.85
N LEU A 61 13.06 17.79 8.27
CA LEU A 61 13.43 16.39 8.52
C LEU A 61 14.42 16.25 9.69
N GLY A 62 15.11 17.33 10.08
CA GLY A 62 16.22 17.26 11.01
C GLY A 62 17.27 16.22 10.53
N PRO A 63 17.74 15.29 11.39
CA PRO A 63 18.69 14.27 10.97
C PRO A 63 18.09 13.14 10.12
N ALA A 64 16.76 12.97 10.09
CA ALA A 64 16.13 11.86 9.40
C ALA A 64 16.29 11.97 7.88
N HIS A 65 16.40 10.85 7.19
CA HIS A 65 16.49 10.80 5.72
C HIS A 65 17.60 11.67 5.13
N GLY A 66 18.69 11.87 5.87
CA GLY A 66 19.76 12.79 5.48
C GLY A 66 19.34 14.26 5.47
N GLY A 67 18.33 14.68 6.25
CA GLY A 67 17.77 16.04 6.25
C GLY A 67 18.80 17.15 6.48
N ASN A 68 19.88 16.89 7.20
CA ASN A 68 20.97 17.85 7.42
C ASN A 68 22.05 17.84 6.33
N ASP A 69 21.97 16.96 5.34
CA ASP A 69 22.98 16.81 4.29
C ASP A 69 22.61 17.65 3.05
N ALA A 70 23.43 18.67 2.77
CA ALA A 70 23.27 19.57 1.62
C ALA A 70 23.49 18.88 0.25
N THR A 71 24.03 17.67 0.25
CA THR A 71 24.28 16.86 -0.95
C THR A 71 23.31 15.68 -1.09
N ALA A 72 22.35 15.55 -0.18
CA ALA A 72 21.38 14.47 -0.22
C ALA A 72 20.46 14.55 -1.44
N GLN A 73 20.17 13.38 -2.00
CA GLN A 73 19.13 13.14 -2.98
C GLN A 73 18.13 12.15 -2.38
N ARG A 74 16.83 12.48 -2.41
CA ARG A 74 15.76 11.64 -1.88
C ARG A 74 14.76 11.35 -2.98
N LYS A 75 14.73 10.11 -3.46
CA LYS A 75 13.77 9.64 -4.46
C LYS A 75 12.61 8.96 -3.76
N ILE A 76 11.38 9.36 -4.07
CA ILE A 76 10.17 8.81 -3.48
C ILE A 76 9.37 8.07 -4.56
N TYR A 77 9.14 6.79 -4.32
CA TYR A 77 8.51 5.85 -5.23
C TYR A 77 7.18 5.37 -4.67
N PHE A 78 6.18 5.26 -5.54
CA PHE A 78 4.85 4.73 -5.23
C PHE A 78 4.63 3.47 -6.05
N LYS A 79 4.35 2.35 -5.39
CA LYS A 79 3.94 1.13 -6.09
C LYS A 79 2.60 1.37 -6.77
N ASP A 80 2.49 0.90 -8.03
CA ASP A 80 1.28 1.00 -8.86
C ASP A 80 0.70 2.43 -8.97
N ASN A 81 1.53 3.46 -8.78
CA ASN A 81 1.13 4.87 -8.74
C ASN A 81 -0.06 5.17 -7.80
N VAL A 82 -0.19 4.42 -6.70
CA VAL A 82 -1.30 4.53 -5.76
C VAL A 82 -1.57 5.98 -5.33
N ALA A 83 -2.85 6.36 -5.30
CA ALA A 83 -3.31 7.69 -4.95
C ALA A 83 -4.34 7.60 -3.81
N PRO A 84 -4.45 8.65 -2.98
CA PRO A 84 -5.44 8.68 -1.92
C PRO A 84 -6.84 8.87 -2.50
N VAL A 85 -7.81 8.17 -1.93
CA VAL A 85 -9.24 8.32 -2.19
C VAL A 85 -9.85 9.02 -0.97
N ASN A 86 -10.49 10.16 -1.19
CA ASN A 86 -11.05 11.00 -0.11
C ASN A 86 -10.02 11.35 0.98
N GLY A 87 -8.78 11.64 0.55
CA GLY A 87 -7.70 12.05 1.45
C GLY A 87 -7.00 10.92 2.21
N LYS A 88 -7.40 9.65 2.03
CA LYS A 88 -6.75 8.48 2.63
C LYS A 88 -6.20 7.54 1.57
N TYR A 89 -5.03 6.98 1.80
CA TYR A 89 -4.48 5.94 0.96
C TYR A 89 -5.21 4.61 1.23
N PRO A 90 -5.48 3.81 0.18
CA PRO A 90 -6.10 2.51 0.35
C PRO A 90 -5.17 1.55 1.09
N ILE A 91 -5.76 0.56 1.77
CA ILE A 91 -5.04 -0.59 2.31
C ILE A 91 -4.26 -1.24 1.16
N GLY A 92 -3.00 -1.58 1.42
CA GLY A 92 -2.07 -2.09 0.43
C GLY A 92 -1.24 -1.03 -0.29
N ALA A 93 -1.43 0.27 -0.01
CA ALA A 93 -0.54 1.31 -0.53
C ALA A 93 0.90 1.08 -0.05
N VAL A 94 1.86 1.06 -0.98
CA VAL A 94 3.30 0.87 -0.71
C VAL A 94 4.08 2.06 -1.25
N ILE A 95 4.88 2.67 -0.38
CA ILE A 95 5.71 3.84 -0.68
C ILE A 95 7.13 3.54 -0.20
N VAL A 96 8.12 3.82 -1.05
CA VAL A 96 9.54 3.64 -0.73
C VAL A 96 10.29 4.93 -0.97
N LYS A 97 11.18 5.30 -0.04
CA LYS A 97 12.10 6.42 -0.16
C LYS A 97 13.52 5.91 -0.16
N HIS A 98 14.29 6.30 -1.17
CA HIS A 98 15.72 6.05 -1.25
C HIS A 98 16.47 7.37 -1.12
N SER A 99 17.21 7.51 -0.02
CA SER A 99 18.05 8.67 0.29
C SER A 99 19.51 8.31 0.04
N THR A 100 20.17 9.05 -0.84
CA THR A 100 21.59 8.91 -1.16
C THR A 100 22.32 10.24 -1.09
N ASN A 101 23.65 10.23 -1.12
CA ASN A 101 24.44 11.44 -1.35
C ASN A 101 25.61 11.17 -2.31
N THR A 102 26.23 12.24 -2.81
CA THR A 102 27.34 12.14 -3.78
C THR A 102 28.61 11.53 -3.19
N ALA A 103 28.79 11.66 -1.86
CA ALA A 103 29.92 11.06 -1.15
C ALA A 103 29.77 9.54 -0.93
N GLY A 104 28.59 8.97 -1.17
CA GLY A 104 28.28 7.56 -0.90
C GLY A 104 28.17 7.21 0.59
N THR A 105 28.18 8.19 1.49
CA THR A 105 28.06 8.00 2.95
C THR A 105 26.60 7.90 3.41
N LEU A 106 25.66 8.36 2.58
CA LEU A 106 24.22 8.16 2.77
C LEU A 106 23.73 7.15 1.74
N ASN A 107 23.13 6.06 2.22
CA ASN A 107 22.40 5.07 1.42
C ASN A 107 21.30 4.46 2.29
N GLU A 108 20.28 5.25 2.57
CA GLU A 108 19.15 4.86 3.42
C GLU A 108 17.94 4.53 2.56
N ILE A 109 17.34 3.36 2.75
CA ILE A 109 16.07 3.00 2.14
C ILE A 109 15.05 2.79 3.25
N THR A 110 13.98 3.57 3.21
CA THR A 110 12.85 3.47 4.13
C THR A 110 11.58 3.24 3.35
N ALA A 111 10.62 2.56 3.94
CA ALA A 111 9.33 2.31 3.31
C ALA A 111 8.18 2.46 4.29
N MET A 112 6.98 2.61 3.75
CA MET A 112 5.74 2.53 4.52
C MET A 112 4.65 1.82 3.74
N VAL A 113 3.83 1.06 4.47
CA VAL A 113 2.72 0.26 3.92
C VAL A 113 1.45 0.52 4.71
N LYS A 114 0.35 0.73 4.00
CA LYS A 114 -0.98 0.81 4.61
C LYS A 114 -1.48 -0.60 4.92
N ARG A 115 -1.33 -1.06 6.16
CA ARG A 115 -1.57 -2.45 6.53
C ARG A 115 -3.05 -2.80 6.69
N GLY A 116 -3.87 -1.90 7.26
CA GLY A 116 -5.26 -2.20 7.60
C GLY A 116 -5.40 -3.03 8.88
N ASN A 117 -6.58 -3.63 9.07
CA ASN A 117 -6.93 -4.48 10.22
C ASN A 117 -6.58 -3.90 11.60
N ASN A 118 -6.73 -2.57 11.74
CA ASN A 118 -6.46 -1.85 12.99
C ASN A 118 -5.04 -2.09 13.56
N PHE A 119 -4.07 -2.39 12.68
CA PHE A 119 -2.68 -2.62 13.06
C PHE A 119 -2.09 -1.48 13.89
N ASP A 120 -2.41 -0.24 13.52
CA ASP A 120 -2.03 0.96 14.25
C ASP A 120 -3.11 2.02 14.08
N ALA A 121 -4.20 1.87 14.84
CA ALA A 121 -5.38 2.73 14.74
C ALA A 121 -5.05 4.23 14.76
N SER A 122 -4.11 4.63 15.63
CA SER A 122 -3.72 6.04 15.78
C SER A 122 -2.64 6.48 14.77
N GLY A 123 -1.98 5.53 14.11
CA GLY A 123 -1.17 5.74 12.90
C GLY A 123 -1.95 5.60 11.59
N ASN A 124 -3.29 5.47 11.64
CA ASN A 124 -4.14 5.15 10.50
C ASN A 124 -3.63 3.91 9.74
N ASP A 125 -3.20 2.87 10.48
CA ASP A 125 -2.68 1.60 9.99
C ASP A 125 -1.43 1.66 9.09
N TRP A 126 -0.66 2.74 9.19
CA TRP A 126 0.65 2.80 8.55
C TRP A 126 1.69 2.01 9.34
N GLU A 127 2.35 1.10 8.65
CA GLU A 127 3.55 0.42 9.12
C GLU A 127 4.78 1.01 8.42
N TYR A 128 5.85 1.26 9.18
CA TYR A 128 7.11 1.81 8.67
C TYR A 128 8.19 0.75 8.66
N PHE A 129 9.18 0.87 7.76
CA PHE A 129 10.21 -0.13 7.51
C PHE A 129 11.56 0.52 7.23
N MET A 130 12.63 -0.09 7.76
CA MET A 130 13.99 0.09 7.24
C MET A 130 14.30 -1.05 6.27
N LEU A 131 14.83 -0.74 5.10
CA LEU A 131 15.17 -1.75 4.09
C LEU A 131 16.68 -1.85 3.86
N THR A 132 17.15 -3.03 3.47
CA THR A 132 18.51 -3.22 2.95
C THR A 132 18.62 -2.64 1.52
N PRO A 133 19.84 -2.43 0.97
CA PRO A 133 20.05 -1.99 -0.41
C PRO A 133 19.33 -2.85 -1.46
N GLU A 134 19.09 -4.13 -1.16
CA GLU A 134 18.39 -5.09 -2.03
C GLU A 134 16.86 -5.00 -1.93
N GLY A 135 16.33 -4.10 -1.08
CA GLY A 135 14.90 -3.95 -0.86
C GLY A 135 14.30 -5.00 0.09
N LYS A 136 15.11 -5.64 0.94
CA LYS A 136 14.60 -6.56 1.97
C LYS A 136 14.32 -5.83 3.27
N ILE A 137 13.41 -6.34 4.09
CA ILE A 137 13.17 -5.78 5.42
C ILE A 137 14.42 -6.01 6.27
N ALA A 138 15.04 -4.91 6.71
CA ALA A 138 16.27 -4.96 7.48
C ALA A 138 16.04 -5.61 8.86
N LYS A 139 17.10 -6.09 9.47
CA LYS A 139 17.08 -6.68 10.82
C LYS A 139 18.00 -5.91 11.77
N ASP A 140 17.62 -5.84 13.04
CA ASP A 140 18.49 -5.37 14.10
C ASP A 140 19.57 -6.41 14.45
N GLN A 141 20.43 -6.08 15.42
CA GLN A 141 21.53 -6.96 15.87
C GLN A 141 21.03 -8.27 16.51
N ASN A 142 19.77 -8.31 16.97
CA ASN A 142 19.15 -9.48 17.57
C ASN A 142 18.36 -10.30 16.53
N GLY A 143 18.35 -9.88 15.26
CA GLY A 143 17.63 -10.54 14.18
C GLY A 143 16.16 -10.14 14.05
N ASN A 144 15.68 -9.18 14.83
CA ASN A 144 14.30 -8.68 14.73
C ASN A 144 14.15 -7.79 13.49
N LEU A 145 13.02 -7.91 12.79
CA LEU A 145 12.73 -7.05 11.65
C LEU A 145 12.57 -5.58 12.09
N LEU A 146 13.24 -4.67 11.38
CA LEU A 146 13.13 -3.24 11.58
C LEU A 146 11.88 -2.70 10.89
N ARG A 147 10.74 -2.98 11.50
CA ARG A 147 9.41 -2.54 11.05
C ARG A 147 8.48 -2.25 12.22
N GLY A 148 7.44 -1.47 11.99
CA GLY A 148 6.37 -1.23 12.96
C GLY A 148 5.69 0.12 12.82
N GLY A 149 4.53 0.27 13.45
CA GLY A 149 3.87 1.56 13.66
C GLY A 149 4.46 2.27 14.89
N GLU A 150 4.07 1.81 16.08
CA GLU A 150 4.54 2.35 17.36
C GLU A 150 5.85 1.73 17.86
N SER A 151 6.15 0.49 17.47
CA SER A 151 7.31 -0.25 17.97
C SER A 151 8.62 0.19 17.33
N LEU A 152 8.60 0.61 16.06
CA LEU A 152 9.82 0.99 15.34
C LEU A 152 10.36 2.31 15.88
N LEU A 153 11.57 2.27 16.43
CA LEU A 153 12.27 3.44 16.99
C LEU A 153 11.42 4.20 18.02
N GLY A 154 10.60 3.48 18.81
CA GLY A 154 9.70 4.08 19.78
C GLY A 154 8.62 4.99 19.16
N GLY A 155 8.20 4.71 17.92
CA GLY A 155 7.14 5.45 17.23
C GLY A 155 7.60 6.76 16.58
N ALA A 156 8.91 6.99 16.47
CA ALA A 156 9.47 8.20 15.88
C ALA A 156 8.98 8.45 14.43
N CYS A 157 8.88 7.38 13.63
CA CYS A 157 8.39 7.46 12.25
C CYS A 157 6.95 7.97 12.21
N LYS A 158 6.05 7.30 12.94
CA LYS A 158 4.64 7.69 13.09
C LYS A 158 4.49 9.11 13.63
N SER A 159 5.21 9.47 14.69
CA SER A 159 5.09 10.79 15.32
C SER A 159 5.47 11.92 14.34
N CYS A 160 6.53 11.73 13.55
CA CYS A 160 6.92 12.69 12.54
C CYS A 160 5.91 12.74 11.39
N HIS A 161 5.54 11.59 10.84
CA HIS A 161 4.63 11.48 9.70
C HIS A 161 3.19 11.91 10.03
N GLY A 162 2.75 11.79 11.29
CA GLY A 162 1.43 12.26 11.74
C GLY A 162 1.23 13.76 11.62
N LYS A 163 2.29 14.53 11.34
CA LYS A 163 2.23 15.97 11.04
C LYS A 163 1.87 16.27 9.58
N ALA A 164 1.88 15.26 8.71
CA ALA A 164 1.53 15.44 7.32
C ALA A 164 0.02 15.75 7.17
N ALA A 165 -0.31 16.69 6.29
CA ALA A 165 -1.71 17.08 6.06
C ALA A 165 -2.55 15.98 5.38
N LYS A 166 -1.90 15.03 4.70
CA LYS A 166 -2.57 13.99 3.90
C LYS A 166 -2.11 12.61 4.32
N ASP A 167 -2.86 11.99 5.22
CA ASP A 167 -2.73 10.59 5.63
C ASP A 167 -1.27 10.11 5.79
N PHE A 168 -0.50 10.82 6.64
CA PHE A 168 0.89 10.49 6.96
C PHE A 168 1.90 10.63 5.81
N ILE A 169 1.50 11.16 4.64
CA ILE A 169 2.38 11.37 3.48
C ILE A 169 2.60 12.87 3.22
N PHE A 170 3.87 13.31 3.20
CA PHE A 170 4.25 14.71 2.93
C PHE A 170 4.30 15.10 1.44
N THR A 171 4.14 14.13 0.56
CA THR A 171 4.26 14.29 -0.89
C THR A 171 3.01 13.76 -1.59
N LYS A 172 2.61 14.38 -2.70
CA LYS A 172 1.39 14.09 -3.48
C LYS A 172 0.12 14.73 -2.91
#